data_AF-A0A4V2V5B6-F1
#
_entry.id   AF-A0A4V2V5B6-F1
#
_cell.length_a   1.000
_cell.length_b   1.000
_cell.length_c   1.000
_cell.angle_alpha   90.00
_cell.angle_beta   90.00
_cell.angle_gamma   90.00
#
_symmetry.space_group_name_H-M   'P 1'
#
loop_
_entity.id
_entity.type
_entity.pdbx_description
1 polymer ?
#
loop_
_entity_poly.entity_id
_entity_poly.type
_entity_poly.pdbx_seq_one_letter_code
_entity_poly.pdbx_strand_id
1 'polypeptide(L)'
;MNNKNKRTNQKGFTLIELMIVVAIIGALSAIAVPAYKNYVAKSQASSALATLKALITPAELLIQEEGSISGGVSALGVSAGSNTLGTISASGTTISFSFVDGSLDGDSMTMTRNADTGWSCSLSASSAIPSIEGCN
;
A
#
# COMPACT_ATOMS: atom_id res chain seq x y z
N MET A 1 9.23 -61.59 30.12
CA MET A 1 9.09 -60.77 28.90
C MET A 1 9.74 -59.41 29.19
N ASN A 2 10.99 -59.21 28.75
CA ASN A 2 11.76 -58.01 29.13
C ASN A 2 11.63 -56.94 28.03
N ASN A 3 10.76 -55.95 28.24
CA ASN A 3 10.50 -54.86 27.29
C ASN A 3 11.64 -53.82 27.37
N LYS A 4 12.62 -53.90 26.46
CA LYS A 4 13.68 -52.89 26.30
C LYS A 4 13.08 -51.64 25.65
N ASN A 5 12.65 -50.69 26.47
CA ASN A 5 12.34 -49.33 26.01
C ASN A 5 13.62 -48.67 25.47
N LYS A 6 13.71 -48.59 24.13
CA LYS A 6 14.81 -47.95 23.40
C LYS A 6 14.68 -46.44 23.61
N ARG A 7 15.40 -45.88 24.58
CA ARG A 7 15.52 -44.42 24.73
C ARG A 7 16.15 -43.87 23.45
N THR A 8 15.36 -43.15 22.67
CA THR A 8 15.86 -42.42 21.51
C THR A 8 16.76 -41.31 22.03
N ASN A 9 18.01 -41.26 21.55
CA ASN A 9 18.92 -40.15 21.84
C ASN A 9 18.37 -38.90 21.16
N GLN A 10 17.55 -38.12 21.87
CA GLN A 10 17.20 -36.76 21.44
C GLN A 10 18.47 -35.91 21.48
N LYS A 11 19.04 -35.63 20.30
CA LYS A 11 20.09 -34.63 20.14
C LYS A 11 19.45 -33.26 20.27
N GLY A 12 19.68 -32.59 21.40
CA GLY A 12 19.32 -31.18 21.58
C GLY A 12 20.24 -30.27 20.79
N PHE A 13 19.75 -29.07 20.49
CA PHE A 13 20.53 -27.99 19.88
C PHE A 13 21.45 -27.35 20.95
N THR A 14 22.70 -27.04 20.62
CA THR A 14 23.61 -26.41 21.58
C THR A 14 23.32 -24.91 21.70
N LEU A 15 23.64 -24.32 22.86
CA LEU A 15 23.49 -22.88 23.07
C LEU A 15 24.36 -22.06 22.10
N ILE A 16 25.54 -22.56 21.76
CA ILE A 16 26.43 -21.86 20.82
C ILE A 16 25.89 -21.89 19.38
N GLU A 17 25.29 -23.02 18.95
CA GLU A 17 24.62 -23.08 17.64
C GLU A 17 23.46 -22.08 17.60
N LEU A 18 22.69 -21.94 18.70
CA LEU A 18 21.58 -20.99 18.75
C LEU A 18 22.06 -19.54 18.70
N MET A 19 23.13 -19.21 19.40
CA MET A 19 23.72 -17.86 19.38
C MET A 19 24.21 -17.47 17.98
N ILE A 20 24.87 -18.38 17.27
CA ILE A 20 25.36 -18.12 15.90
C ILE A 20 24.18 -17.92 14.93
N VAL A 21 23.13 -18.76 15.03
CA VAL A 21 21.93 -18.62 14.19
C VAL A 21 21.26 -17.27 14.42
N VAL A 22 21.09 -16.85 15.67
CA VAL A 22 20.50 -15.55 16.00
C VAL A 22 21.37 -14.40 15.49
N ALA A 23 22.69 -14.50 15.57
CA ALA A 23 23.60 -13.48 15.05
C ALA A 23 23.46 -13.30 13.52
N ILE A 24 23.36 -14.41 12.77
CA ILE A 24 23.19 -14.38 11.32
C ILE A 24 21.81 -13.83 10.94
N ILE A 25 20.74 -14.29 11.58
CA ILE A 25 19.38 -13.78 11.35
C ILE A 25 19.31 -12.29 11.69
N GLY A 26 19.95 -11.87 12.78
CA GLY A 26 20.06 -10.46 13.17
C GLY A 26 20.66 -9.60 12.06
N ALA A 27 21.82 -10.01 11.52
CA ALA A 27 22.48 -9.29 10.43
C ALA A 27 21.62 -9.22 9.15
N LEU A 28 20.99 -10.34 8.74
CA LEU A 28 20.12 -10.36 7.57
C LEU A 28 18.85 -9.52 7.76
N SER A 29 18.27 -9.52 8.97
CA SER A 29 17.05 -8.79 9.28
C SER A 29 17.20 -7.28 9.15
N ALA A 30 18.40 -6.75 9.43
CA ALA A 30 18.69 -5.32 9.33
C ALA A 30 18.49 -4.77 7.90
N ILE A 31 18.70 -5.61 6.88
CA ILE A 31 18.52 -5.26 5.47
C ILE A 31 17.13 -5.71 4.98
N ALA A 32 16.72 -6.93 5.36
CA ALA A 32 15.49 -7.54 4.86
C ALA A 32 14.22 -6.81 5.35
N VAL A 33 14.18 -6.37 6.61
CA VAL A 33 13.00 -5.68 7.19
C VAL A 33 12.71 -4.35 6.49
N PRO A 34 13.66 -3.40 6.33
CA PRO A 34 13.37 -2.15 5.63
C PRO A 34 13.02 -2.38 4.15
N ALA A 35 13.69 -3.33 3.48
CA ALA A 35 13.37 -3.68 2.10
C ALA A 35 11.94 -4.24 1.96
N TYR A 36 11.52 -5.13 2.86
CA TYR A 36 10.16 -5.68 2.87
C TYR A 36 9.11 -4.59 3.14
N LYS A 37 9.38 -3.68 4.09
CA LYS A 37 8.47 -2.55 4.37
C LYS A 37 8.28 -1.65 3.14
N ASN A 38 9.36 -1.33 2.42
CA ASN A 38 9.29 -0.55 1.17
C ASN A 38 8.49 -1.30 0.09
N TYR A 39 8.71 -2.60 -0.06
CA TYR A 39 7.94 -3.42 -1.00
C TYR A 39 6.44 -3.40 -0.71
N VAL A 40 6.04 -3.59 0.57
CA VAL A 40 4.64 -3.51 0.98
C VAL A 40 4.05 -2.13 0.71
N ALA A 41 4.77 -1.05 1.06
CA ALA A 41 4.34 0.31 0.78
C ALA A 41 4.12 0.55 -0.73
N LYS A 42 5.04 0.07 -1.58
CA LYS A 42 4.91 0.19 -3.04
C LYS A 42 3.70 -0.58 -3.58
N SER A 43 3.43 -1.77 -3.05
CA SER A 43 2.24 -2.54 -3.43
C SER A 43 0.94 -1.85 -2.99
N GLN A 44 0.91 -1.28 -1.79
CA GLN A 44 -0.24 -0.51 -1.30
C GLN A 44 -0.50 0.72 -2.19
N ALA A 45 0.56 1.45 -2.52
CA ALA A 45 0.44 2.62 -3.38
C ALA A 45 0.01 2.26 -4.81
N SER A 46 0.51 1.17 -5.37
CA SER A 46 0.06 0.65 -6.67
C SER A 46 -1.43 0.29 -6.68
N SER A 47 -1.92 -0.33 -5.59
CA SER A 47 -3.35 -0.64 -5.43
C SER A 47 -4.22 0.63 -5.35
N ALA A 48 -3.78 1.64 -4.61
CA ALA A 48 -4.45 2.94 -4.54
C ALA A 48 -4.46 3.64 -5.92
N LEU A 49 -3.33 3.64 -6.63
CA LEU A 49 -3.24 4.21 -7.97
C LEU A 49 -4.18 3.51 -8.95
N ALA A 50 -4.26 2.17 -8.91
CA ALA A 50 -5.21 1.42 -9.73
C ALA A 50 -6.66 1.79 -9.42
N THR A 51 -6.98 1.97 -8.12
CA THR A 51 -8.30 2.41 -7.67
C THR A 51 -8.63 3.80 -8.22
N LEU A 52 -7.71 4.77 -8.10
CA LEU A 52 -7.90 6.12 -8.63
C LEU A 52 -8.02 6.12 -10.16
N LYS A 53 -7.19 5.35 -10.86
CA LYS A 53 -7.23 5.25 -12.33
C LYS A 53 -8.57 4.71 -12.84
N ALA A 54 -9.20 3.79 -12.12
CA ALA A 54 -10.53 3.28 -12.47
C ALA A 54 -11.62 4.38 -12.42
N LEU A 55 -11.40 5.44 -11.64
CA LEU A 55 -12.34 6.55 -11.47
C LEU A 55 -12.10 7.71 -12.45
N ILE A 56 -11.02 7.70 -13.22
CA ILE A 56 -10.70 8.76 -14.17
C ILE A 56 -11.79 8.88 -15.24
N THR A 57 -12.23 7.78 -15.84
CA THR A 57 -13.25 7.81 -16.89
C THR A 57 -14.60 8.39 -16.42
N PRO A 58 -15.23 7.89 -15.33
CA PRO A 58 -16.48 8.48 -14.86
C PRO A 58 -16.31 9.94 -14.39
N ALA A 59 -15.17 10.29 -13.78
CA ALA A 59 -14.90 11.66 -13.40
C ALA A 59 -14.73 12.59 -14.61
N GLU A 60 -14.07 12.14 -15.67
CA GLU A 60 -13.89 12.90 -16.90
C GLU A 60 -15.23 13.15 -17.60
N LEU A 61 -16.16 12.20 -17.56
CA LEU A 61 -17.51 12.39 -18.07
C LEU A 61 -18.26 13.47 -17.27
N LEU A 62 -18.28 13.36 -15.93
CA LEU A 62 -18.93 14.37 -15.08
C LEU A 62 -18.32 15.77 -15.23
N ILE A 63 -16.98 15.86 -15.31
CA ILE A 63 -16.32 17.16 -15.49
C ILE A 63 -16.64 17.75 -16.87
N GLN A 64 -16.84 16.93 -17.91
CA GLN A 64 -17.28 17.43 -19.21
C GLN A 64 -18.75 17.87 -19.22
N GLU A 65 -19.62 17.18 -18.49
CA GLU A 65 -21.06 17.50 -18.44
C GLU A 65 -21.37 18.68 -17.51
N GLU A 66 -20.78 18.68 -16.32
CA GLU A 66 -21.10 19.62 -15.23
C GLU A 66 -19.99 20.64 -14.95
N GLY A 67 -18.82 20.50 -15.58
CA GLY A 67 -17.64 21.32 -15.31
C GLY A 67 -16.89 20.95 -14.03
N SER A 68 -17.46 20.10 -13.17
CA SER A 68 -16.83 19.65 -11.92
C SER A 68 -17.50 18.37 -11.39
N ILE A 69 -16.79 17.64 -10.53
CA ILE A 69 -17.32 16.53 -9.73
C ILE A 69 -18.13 17.14 -8.58
N SER A 70 -19.43 17.30 -8.81
CA SER A 70 -20.40 17.68 -7.79
C SER A 70 -21.07 16.42 -7.21
N GLY A 71 -21.28 16.34 -5.89
CA GLY A 71 -21.85 15.14 -5.24
C GLY A 71 -20.83 14.06 -4.81
N GLY A 72 -19.54 14.36 -4.92
CA GLY A 72 -18.46 13.55 -4.34
C GLY A 72 -18.32 12.15 -4.95
N VAL A 73 -17.81 11.21 -4.16
CA VAL A 73 -17.47 9.86 -4.64
C VAL A 73 -18.68 9.05 -5.11
N SER A 74 -19.86 9.32 -4.52
CA SER A 74 -21.12 8.71 -4.94
C SER A 74 -21.51 9.05 -6.37
N ALA A 75 -21.17 10.26 -6.85
CA ALA A 75 -21.41 10.65 -8.24
C ALA A 75 -20.58 9.80 -9.22
N LEU A 76 -19.44 9.27 -8.78
CA LEU A 76 -18.58 8.37 -9.53
C LEU A 76 -19.02 6.91 -9.47
N GLY A 77 -20.15 6.61 -8.81
CA GLY A 77 -20.71 5.27 -8.72
C GLY A 77 -19.96 4.33 -7.77
N VAL A 78 -19.14 4.85 -6.85
CA VAL A 78 -18.40 4.04 -5.87
C VAL A 78 -18.63 4.54 -4.45
N SER A 79 -18.33 3.70 -3.46
CA SER A 79 -18.34 4.10 -2.05
C SER A 79 -16.95 4.58 -1.62
N ALA A 80 -16.89 5.54 -0.69
CA ALA A 80 -15.62 6.04 -0.17
C ALA A 80 -14.73 4.93 0.43
N GLY A 81 -15.33 3.89 1.02
CA GLY A 81 -14.62 2.75 1.63
C GLY A 81 -14.49 1.52 0.73
N SER A 82 -14.56 1.67 -0.60
CA SER A 82 -14.52 0.51 -1.53
C SER A 82 -13.17 -0.19 -1.58
N ASN A 83 -12.12 0.39 -1.00
CA ASN A 83 -10.80 -0.19 -0.87
C ASN A 83 -10.45 -0.34 0.62
N THR A 84 -9.87 -1.47 1.01
CA THR A 84 -9.54 -1.76 2.41
C THR A 84 -8.33 -0.99 2.93
N LEU A 85 -7.50 -0.43 2.05
CA LEU A 85 -6.28 0.31 2.40
C LEU A 85 -6.56 1.77 2.77
N GLY A 86 -7.75 2.29 2.47
CA GLY A 86 -7.98 3.73 2.57
C GLY A 86 -9.34 4.18 2.07
N THR A 87 -9.57 5.48 2.22
CA THR A 87 -10.80 6.14 1.81
C THR A 87 -10.60 6.96 0.55
N ILE A 88 -11.55 6.86 -0.36
CA ILE A 88 -11.64 7.67 -1.57
C ILE A 88 -12.44 8.93 -1.25
N SER A 89 -12.02 10.06 -1.80
CA SER A 89 -12.76 11.32 -1.82
C SER A 89 -12.67 11.93 -3.22
N ALA A 90 -13.68 12.71 -3.61
CA ALA A 90 -13.70 13.41 -4.89
C ALA A 90 -14.40 14.74 -4.73
N SER A 91 -13.86 15.80 -5.33
CA SER A 91 -14.43 17.14 -5.27
C SER A 91 -13.80 18.01 -6.36
N GLY A 92 -14.61 18.84 -7.04
CA GLY A 92 -14.10 19.75 -8.05
C GLY A 92 -13.48 18.98 -9.22
N THR A 93 -12.19 19.14 -9.47
CA THR A 93 -11.46 18.40 -10.52
C THR A 93 -10.50 17.35 -9.94
N THR A 94 -10.69 16.98 -8.67
CA THR A 94 -9.73 16.19 -7.91
C THR A 94 -10.38 14.92 -7.35
N ILE A 95 -9.62 13.82 -7.39
CA ILE A 95 -9.93 12.55 -6.75
C ILE A 95 -8.76 12.18 -5.86
N SER A 96 -8.99 11.94 -4.58
CA SER A 96 -7.95 11.63 -3.60
C SER A 96 -8.21 10.30 -2.92
N PHE A 97 -7.13 9.58 -2.64
CA PHE A 97 -7.10 8.38 -1.83
C PHE A 97 -6.29 8.68 -0.58
N SER A 98 -6.88 8.49 0.59
CA SER A 98 -6.20 8.63 1.89
C SER A 98 -6.00 7.26 2.48
N PHE A 99 -4.75 6.89 2.75
CA PHE A 99 -4.41 5.64 3.43
C PHE A 99 -4.76 5.77 4.91
N VAL A 100 -5.45 4.76 5.46
CA VAL A 100 -5.91 4.74 6.86
C VAL A 100 -5.30 3.61 7.68
N ASP A 101 -4.47 2.79 7.04
CA ASP A 101 -3.79 1.66 7.66
C ASP A 101 -2.56 1.24 6.84
N GLY A 102 -1.68 0.45 7.46
CA GLY A 102 -0.53 -0.15 6.82
C GLY A 102 0.72 0.74 6.76
N SER A 103 1.61 0.45 5.81
CA SER A 103 2.90 1.12 5.71
C SER A 103 2.81 2.59 5.27
N LEU A 104 1.64 3.01 4.78
CA LEU A 104 1.36 4.35 4.27
C LEU A 104 0.30 5.07 5.10
N ASP A 105 0.00 4.63 6.32
CA ASP A 105 -1.00 5.29 7.15
C ASP A 105 -0.74 6.80 7.30
N GLY A 106 -1.79 7.61 7.11
CA GLY A 106 -1.73 9.06 7.13
C GLY A 106 -1.27 9.73 5.83
N ASP A 107 -0.81 8.96 4.85
CA ASP A 107 -0.44 9.46 3.54
C ASP A 107 -1.63 9.54 2.57
N SER A 108 -1.44 10.26 1.45
CA SER A 108 -2.45 10.37 0.40
C SER A 108 -1.88 10.41 -1.00
N MET A 109 -2.71 9.97 -1.95
CA MET A 109 -2.47 10.06 -3.38
C MET A 109 -3.62 10.82 -4.02
N THR A 110 -3.30 11.81 -4.85
CA THR A 110 -4.28 12.73 -5.41
C THR A 110 -4.12 12.84 -6.92
N MET A 111 -5.21 12.54 -7.63
CA MET A 111 -5.35 12.70 -9.07
C MET A 111 -6.11 14.00 -9.35
N THR A 112 -5.50 14.92 -10.11
CA THR A 112 -6.12 16.21 -10.45
C THR A 112 -6.22 16.35 -11.96
N ARG A 113 -7.42 16.70 -12.45
CA ARG A 113 -7.62 17.01 -13.87
C ARG A 113 -7.22 18.45 -14.13
N ASN A 114 -6.24 18.63 -15.01
CA ASN A 114 -5.93 19.90 -15.64
C ASN A 114 -6.57 19.92 -17.05
N ALA A 115 -7.18 21.05 -17.42
CA ALA A 115 -7.87 21.19 -18.70
C ALA A 115 -6.93 21.08 -19.92
N ASP A 116 -5.67 21.47 -19.76
CA ASP A 116 -4.68 21.54 -20.83
C ASP A 116 -3.78 20.28 -20.89
N THR A 117 -3.38 19.78 -19.72
CA THR A 117 -2.42 18.67 -19.60
C THR A 117 -3.05 17.32 -19.27
N GLY A 118 -4.37 17.28 -19.07
CA GLY A 118 -5.07 16.08 -18.63
C GLY A 118 -4.84 15.76 -17.15
N TRP A 119 -4.94 14.47 -16.81
CA TRP A 119 -4.83 14.00 -15.43
C TRP A 119 -3.37 13.91 -14.97
N SER A 120 -3.07 14.55 -13.84
CA SER A 120 -1.81 14.42 -13.14
C SER A 120 -2.00 13.80 -11.77
N CYS A 121 -1.01 13.04 -11.32
CA CYS A 121 -1.03 12.36 -10.04
C CYS A 121 0.04 12.94 -9.13
N SER A 122 -0.30 13.18 -7.87
CA SER A 122 0.59 13.69 -6.84
C SER A 122 0.48 12.85 -5.58
N LEU A 123 1.57 12.75 -4.85
CA LEU A 123 1.68 12.02 -3.59
C LEU A 123 1.86 13.03 -2.45
N SER A 124 1.42 12.70 -1.24
CA SER A 124 1.84 13.48 -0.06
C SER A 124 3.37 13.45 0.06
N ALA A 125 3.96 14.55 0.54
CA ALA A 125 5.42 14.75 0.62
C ALA A 125 6.13 13.88 1.69
N SER A 126 5.59 12.72 2.00
CA SER A 126 6.11 11.79 2.99
C SER A 126 7.19 10.89 2.40
N SER A 127 8.26 10.70 3.17
CA SER A 127 9.33 9.76 2.84
C SER A 127 8.88 8.28 2.91
N ALA A 128 7.66 8.01 3.40
CA ALA A 128 7.11 6.66 3.46
C ALA A 128 6.58 6.16 2.11
N ILE A 129 6.24 7.07 1.18
CA ILE A 129 5.74 6.67 -0.14
C ILE A 129 6.92 6.43 -1.10
N PRO A 130 7.14 5.18 -1.54
CA PRO A 130 8.15 4.91 -2.56
C PRO A 130 7.70 5.46 -3.92
N SER A 131 8.65 5.84 -4.78
CA SER A 131 8.34 6.28 -6.15
C SER A 131 7.56 5.20 -6.91
N ILE A 132 6.41 5.58 -7.48
CA ILE A 132 5.55 4.68 -8.25
C ILE A 132 5.44 5.17 -9.69
N GLU A 133 5.69 4.28 -10.63
CA GLU A 133 5.58 4.61 -12.05
C GLU A 133 4.14 4.98 -12.42
N GLY A 134 3.98 6.13 -13.09
CA GLY A 134 2.67 6.67 -13.44
C GLY A 134 2.01 7.53 -12.35
N CYS A 135 2.72 7.84 -11.26
CA CYS A 135 2.39 8.92 -10.35
C CYS A 135 3.68 9.64 -9.92
N ASN A 136 4.02 10.72 -10.62
CA ASN A 136 5.22 11.52 -10.42
C ASN A 136 4.85 13.00 -10.27
#